data_AF-A0A517TX20-F1
#
_entry.id   AF-A0A517TX20-F1
#
_cell.length_a   1.000
_cell.length_b   1.000
_cell.length_c   1.000
_cell.angle_alpha   90.00
_cell.angle_beta   90.00
_cell.angle_gamma   90.00
#
_symmetry.space_group_name_H-M   'P 1'
#
loop_
_entity.id
_entity.type
_entity.pdbx_description
1 polymer ?
#
loop_
_entity_poly.entity_id
_entity_poly.type
_entity_poly.pdbx_seq_one_letter_code
_entity_poly.pdbx_strand_id
1 'polypeptide(L)'
;MNTTDSKKTSVEDSDTLFPLQYVNEIIQCKSADDRKLLQEAILVAEDSADMKTFTADQFRQMSEKCREYGLTNLHQVTADLAERAEG
;
A
#
# COMPACT_ATOMS: atom_id res chain seq x y z
N MET A 1 20.01 -44.70 -20.29
CA MET A 1 19.15 -43.71 -20.96
C MET A 1 18.31 -43.05 -19.87
N ASN A 2 18.39 -41.73 -19.78
CA ASN A 2 18.30 -40.97 -18.54
C ASN A 2 16.86 -40.84 -18.00
N THR A 3 16.64 -41.38 -16.80
CA THR A 3 15.54 -40.99 -15.90
C THR A 3 16.00 -39.83 -15.03
N THR A 4 15.46 -38.65 -15.27
CA THR A 4 15.47 -37.51 -14.34
C THR A 4 14.10 -36.89 -14.52
N ASP A 5 13.07 -37.42 -13.85
CA ASP A 5 12.65 -36.93 -12.53
C ASP A 5 13.27 -35.56 -12.19
N SER A 6 12.51 -34.53 -12.48
CA SER A 6 12.67 -33.23 -11.83
C SER A 6 11.36 -32.92 -11.15
N LYS A 7 11.04 -33.74 -10.14
CA LYS A 7 10.19 -33.33 -9.04
C LYS A 7 10.95 -32.23 -8.29
N LYS A 8 10.84 -30.98 -8.76
CA LYS A 8 11.28 -29.81 -8.00
C LYS A 8 10.23 -29.56 -6.91
N THR A 9 10.45 -30.27 -5.82
CA THR A 9 10.23 -29.91 -4.43
C THR A 9 9.71 -28.47 -4.23
N SER A 10 8.50 -28.40 -3.67
CA SER A 10 8.09 -27.51 -2.58
C SER A 10 8.48 -26.03 -2.68
N VAL A 11 7.49 -25.19 -3.00
CA VAL A 11 7.25 -23.91 -2.32
C VAL A 11 5.75 -23.81 -2.05
N GLU A 12 5.27 -24.62 -1.11
CA GLU A 12 4.12 -24.23 -0.30
C GLU A 12 4.63 -23.17 0.68
N ASP A 13 4.65 -21.92 0.24
CA ASP A 13 4.65 -20.71 1.05
C ASP A 13 4.40 -19.56 0.06
N SER A 14 3.18 -19.52 -0.46
CA SER A 14 2.68 -18.33 -1.16
C SER A 14 2.44 -17.25 -0.10
N ASP A 15 3.52 -16.78 0.54
CA ASP A 15 3.60 -15.49 1.19
C ASP A 15 3.34 -14.48 0.07
N THR A 16 2.06 -14.24 -0.20
CA THR A 16 1.61 -13.45 -1.34
C THR A 16 1.81 -12.01 -0.92
N LEU A 17 3.07 -11.58 -0.87
CA LEU A 17 3.42 -10.21 -0.56
C LEU A 17 3.08 -9.37 -1.78
N PHE A 18 2.45 -8.22 -1.52
CA PHE A 18 2.00 -7.29 -2.55
C PHE A 18 2.96 -6.10 -2.55
N PRO A 19 4.04 -6.13 -3.35
CA PRO A 19 5.05 -5.08 -3.31
C PRO A 19 4.51 -3.76 -3.84
N LEU A 20 4.85 -2.68 -3.14
CA LEU A 20 4.58 -1.29 -3.52
C LEU A 20 5.88 -0.50 -3.50
N GLN A 21 6.17 0.22 -4.58
CA GLN A 21 7.35 1.06 -4.66
C GLN A 21 7.03 2.48 -4.17
N TYR A 22 7.82 3.00 -3.24
CA TYR A 22 7.66 4.34 -2.68
C TYR A 22 9.02 4.97 -2.35
N VAL A 23 9.33 6.13 -2.92
CA VAL A 23 10.54 6.96 -2.63
C VAL A 23 11.84 6.12 -2.52
N ASN A 24 12.00 5.16 -3.44
CA ASN A 24 13.14 4.21 -3.55
C ASN A 24 13.14 3.00 -2.60
N GLU A 25 12.07 2.77 -1.85
CA GLU A 25 11.87 1.56 -1.05
C GLU A 25 10.77 0.68 -1.64
N ILE A 26 10.86 -0.63 -1.40
CA ILE A 26 9.80 -1.59 -1.72
C ILE A 26 9.12 -1.99 -0.42
N ILE A 27 7.88 -1.54 -0.25
CA ILE A 27 7.01 -1.90 0.86
C ILE A 27 6.34 -3.22 0.54
N GLN A 28 6.57 -4.23 1.37
CA GLN A 28 5.92 -5.53 1.24
C GLN A 28 4.55 -5.48 1.93
N CYS A 29 3.49 -5.26 1.16
CA CYS A 29 2.14 -5.19 1.72
C CYS A 29 1.61 -6.60 2.00
N LYS A 30 0.89 -6.74 3.11
CA LYS A 30 0.29 -7.99 3.59
C LYS A 30 -0.91 -8.43 2.76
N SER A 31 -1.54 -7.50 2.04
CA SER A 31 -2.72 -7.75 1.21
C SER A 31 -2.76 -6.85 -0.02
N ALA A 32 -3.53 -7.25 -1.03
CA ALA A 32 -3.80 -6.43 -2.22
C ALA A 32 -4.52 -5.13 -1.85
N ASP A 33 -5.42 -5.19 -0.86
CA ASP A 33 -6.16 -4.05 -0.34
C ASP A 33 -5.25 -3.04 0.36
N ASP A 34 -4.31 -3.51 1.19
CA ASP A 34 -3.32 -2.65 1.84
C ASP A 34 -2.44 -1.98 0.77
N ARG A 35 -1.96 -2.75 -0.21
CA ARG A 35 -1.21 -2.20 -1.34
C ARG A 35 -1.99 -1.12 -2.07
N LYS A 36 -3.28 -1.34 -2.32
CA LYS A 36 -4.14 -0.38 -3.01
C LYS A 36 -4.31 0.90 -2.18
N LEU A 37 -4.62 0.79 -0.89
CA LEU A 37 -4.79 1.95 0.00
C LEU A 37 -3.50 2.77 0.10
N LEU A 38 -2.35 2.11 0.24
CA LEU A 38 -1.06 2.79 0.27
C LEU A 38 -0.72 3.43 -1.10
N GLN A 39 -1.06 2.78 -2.20
CA GLN A 39 -0.88 3.35 -3.54
C GLN A 39 -1.75 4.59 -3.75
N GLU A 40 -3.02 4.56 -3.31
CA GLU A 40 -3.90 5.73 -3.33
C GLU A 40 -3.36 6.85 -2.44
N ALA A 41 -2.83 6.53 -1.26
CA ALA A 41 -2.18 7.51 -0.39
C ALA A 41 -0.99 8.23 -1.07
N ILE A 42 -0.18 7.48 -1.83
CA ILE A 42 0.94 8.04 -2.61
C ILE A 42 0.40 8.99 -3.69
N LEU A 43 -0.58 8.53 -4.47
CA LEU A 43 -1.17 9.32 -5.55
C LEU A 43 -1.73 10.65 -5.02
N VAL A 44 -2.44 10.60 -3.90
CA VAL A 44 -3.01 11.79 -3.26
C VAL A 44 -1.92 12.72 -2.71
N ALA A 45 -0.83 12.17 -2.19
CA ALA A 45 0.29 12.97 -1.68
C ALA A 45 1.08 13.64 -2.81
N GLU A 46 1.18 13.01 -3.98
CA GLU A 46 1.83 13.56 -5.17
C GLU A 46 0.91 14.53 -5.93
N ASP A 47 -0.39 14.23 -6.01
CA ASP A 47 -1.38 15.01 -6.75
C ASP A 47 -2.59 15.37 -5.86
N SER A 48 -2.58 16.63 -5.41
CA SER A 48 -3.66 17.20 -4.61
C SER A 48 -5.00 17.40 -5.35
N ALA A 49 -5.07 17.22 -6.68
CA ALA A 49 -6.32 17.38 -7.41
C ALA A 49 -7.30 16.22 -7.11
N ASP A 50 -6.78 15.04 -6.80
CA ASP A 50 -7.56 13.87 -6.41
C ASP A 50 -8.16 13.97 -5.00
N MET A 51 -7.84 15.04 -4.26
CA MET A 51 -8.45 15.29 -2.94
C MET A 51 -9.99 15.34 -2.97
N LYS A 52 -10.57 15.73 -4.11
CA LYS A 52 -12.03 15.83 -4.29
C LYS A 52 -12.69 14.47 -4.54
N THR A 53 -11.91 13.46 -4.86
CA THR A 53 -12.39 12.13 -5.25
C THR A 53 -12.58 11.22 -4.05
N PHE A 54 -11.88 11.50 -2.95
CA PHE A 54 -11.90 10.70 -1.73
C PHE A 54 -12.64 11.42 -0.60
N THR A 55 -13.33 10.63 0.23
CA THR A 55 -13.98 11.13 1.45
C THR A 55 -12.99 11.23 2.61
N ALA A 56 -13.34 11.99 3.65
CA ALA A 56 -12.57 12.06 4.88
C ALA A 56 -12.29 10.67 5.48
N ASP A 57 -13.28 9.77 5.48
CA ASP A 57 -13.11 8.40 5.98
C ASP A 57 -12.12 7.58 5.14
N GLN A 58 -12.06 7.79 3.82
CA GLN A 58 -11.07 7.14 2.97
C GLN A 58 -9.67 7.64 3.28
N PHE A 59 -9.50 8.95 3.47
CA PHE A 59 -8.21 9.50 3.91
C PHE A 59 -7.78 9.00 5.29
N ARG A 60 -8.71 8.82 6.23
CA ARG A 60 -8.41 8.20 7.53
C ARG A 60 -7.92 6.77 7.36
N GLN A 61 -8.59 5.96 6.54
CA GLN A 61 -8.16 4.58 6.26
C GLN A 61 -6.76 4.53 5.63
N MET A 62 -6.49 5.40 4.66
CA MET A 62 -5.16 5.54 4.05
C MET A 62 -4.11 5.93 5.10
N SER A 63 -4.44 6.88 5.97
CA SER A 63 -3.57 7.38 7.03
C SER A 63 -3.22 6.31 8.07
N GLU A 64 -4.22 5.55 8.52
CA GLU A 64 -4.02 4.44 9.44
C GLU A 64 -3.12 3.37 8.82
N LYS A 65 -3.35 3.02 7.55
CA LYS A 65 -2.48 2.07 6.84
C LYS A 65 -1.07 2.60 6.65
N CYS A 66 -0.89 3.86 6.25
CA CYS A 66 0.43 4.46 6.17
C CYS A 66 1.17 4.38 7.52
N ARG A 67 0.47 4.58 8.64
CA ARG A 67 1.03 4.43 9.98
C ARG A 67 1.43 2.98 10.30
N GLU A 68 0.59 2.00 9.97
CA GLU A 68 0.90 0.57 10.16
C GLU A 68 2.17 0.14 9.43
N TYR A 69 2.41 0.70 8.23
CA TYR A 69 3.58 0.41 7.40
C TYR A 69 4.78 1.35 7.65
N GLY A 70 4.70 2.23 8.65
CA GLY A 70 5.79 3.14 9.02
C GLY A 70 6.01 4.30 8.02
N LEU A 71 5.07 4.57 7.13
CA LEU A 71 5.12 5.63 6.14
C LEU A 71 4.68 6.96 6.76
N THR A 72 5.51 7.51 7.65
CA THR A 72 5.16 8.68 8.46
C THR A 72 4.75 9.90 7.63
N ASN A 73 5.44 10.16 6.52
CA ASN A 73 5.13 11.31 5.65
C ASN A 73 3.73 11.16 5.02
N LEU A 74 3.43 9.99 4.46
CA LEU A 74 2.10 9.72 3.86
C LEU A 74 0.99 9.73 4.91
N HIS A 75 1.27 9.19 6.11
CA HIS A 75 0.35 9.22 7.24
C HIS A 75 -0.04 10.65 7.60
N GLN A 76 0.95 11.55 7.72
CA GLN A 76 0.70 12.97 8.02
C GLN A 76 -0.10 13.64 6.91
N VAL A 77 0.32 13.49 5.65
CA VAL A 77 -0.39 14.09 4.53
C VAL A 77 -1.84 13.63 4.51
N THR A 78 -2.09 12.32 4.47
CA THR A 78 -3.46 11.78 4.43
C THR A 78 -4.29 12.12 5.67
N ALA A 79 -3.69 12.26 6.86
CA ALA A 79 -4.40 12.74 8.05
C ALA A 79 -4.87 14.20 7.87
N ASP A 80 -3.98 15.08 7.42
CA ASP A 80 -4.32 16.49 7.14
C ASP A 80 -5.43 16.60 6.09
N LEU A 81 -5.47 15.68 5.11
CA LEU A 81 -6.51 15.66 4.09
C LEU A 81 -7.85 15.18 4.61
N ALA A 82 -7.85 14.21 5.53
CA ALA A 82 -9.06 13.80 6.21
C ALA A 82 -9.68 15.01 6.93
N GLU A 83 -8.90 15.78 7.68
CA GLU A 83 -9.37 16.96 8.39
C GLU A 83 -9.93 18.04 7.44
N ARG A 84 -9.25 18.25 6.30
CA ARG A 84 -9.69 19.22 5.28
C ARG A 84 -10.95 18.78 4.52
N ALA A 85 -11.23 17.48 4.45
CA ALA A 85 -12.42 16.95 3.80
C ALA A 85 -13.66 16.93 4.73
N GLU A 86 -13.48 17.09 6.05
CA GLU A 86 -14.58 17.21 7.02
C GLU A 86 -15.09 18.64 7.22
N GLY A 87 -14.32 19.66 6.81
CA GLY A 87 -14.64 21.08 6.94
C GLY A 87 -15.15 21.73 5.66
#